data_AF-A0A8J6E5R3-F1
#
_entry.id   AF-A0A8J6E5R3-F1
#
_cell.length_a   1.000
_cell.length_b   1.000
_cell.length_c   1.000
_cell.angle_alpha   90.00
_cell.angle_beta   90.00
_cell.angle_gamma   90.00
#
_symmetry.space_group_name_H-M   'P 1'
#
loop_
_entity.id
_entity.type
_entity.pdbx_description
1 polymer ?
#
loop_
_entity_poly.entity_id
_entity_poly.type
_entity_poly.pdbx_seq_one_letter_code
_entity_poly.pdbx_strand_id
1 'polypeptide(L)'
;MLWAALGTYPDVQTLAVTYSSFDFSGMPEMDSLTRLSLAQCSAEIAGSLVTISNRCPQLAAMKLSFTTNDETVSQLTLPPTGCLFPAVTDLILSGCRVDMGSIAQSFPRLTHFGGV
;
A
#
# COMPACT_ATOMS: atom_id res chain seq x y z
N MET A 1 14.01 -11.47 4.50
CA MET A 1 13.75 -12.27 5.72
C MET A 1 12.36 -12.06 6.31
N LEU A 2 11.75 -10.87 6.23
CA LEU A 2 10.43 -10.63 6.84
C LEU A 2 9.33 -11.56 6.33
N TRP A 3 9.20 -11.75 5.03
CA TRP A 3 8.16 -12.61 4.44
C TRP A 3 8.24 -14.07 4.90
N ALA A 4 9.45 -14.57 5.16
CA ALA A 4 9.64 -15.88 5.74
C ALA A 4 9.13 -15.96 7.19
N ALA A 5 9.31 -14.89 7.98
CA ALA A 5 8.77 -14.80 9.33
C ALA A 5 7.24 -14.60 9.34
N LEU A 6 6.68 -13.86 8.38
CA LEU A 6 5.23 -13.71 8.24
C LEU A 6 4.57 -14.98 7.70
N GLY A 7 5.31 -15.86 7.00
CA GLY A 7 4.81 -17.17 6.59
C GLY A 7 4.47 -18.10 7.76
N THR A 8 5.01 -17.87 8.96
CA THR A 8 4.58 -18.56 10.19
C THR A 8 3.36 -17.91 10.86
N TYR A 9 2.97 -16.74 10.33
CA TYR A 9 1.92 -15.77 10.65
C TYR A 9 0.60 -15.85 9.84
N PRO A 10 -0.04 -16.99 9.56
CA PRO A 10 -1.09 -17.05 8.52
C PRO A 10 -2.34 -16.20 8.82
N ASP A 11 -2.59 -15.90 10.09
CA ASP A 11 -3.77 -15.14 10.55
C ASP A 11 -3.47 -13.65 10.80
N VAL A 12 -2.33 -13.13 10.34
CA VAL A 12 -1.99 -11.71 10.51
C VAL A 12 -2.99 -10.85 9.76
N GLN A 13 -3.82 -10.13 10.52
CA GLN A 13 -4.81 -9.20 9.97
C GLN A 13 -4.27 -7.78 9.80
N THR A 14 -3.22 -7.42 10.52
CA THR A 14 -2.68 -6.06 10.52
C THR A 14 -1.16 -6.12 10.45
N LEU A 15 -0.62 -5.45 9.43
CA LEU A 15 0.82 -5.31 9.24
C LEU A 15 1.15 -3.81 9.24
N ALA A 16 2.03 -3.41 10.15
CA ALA A 16 2.56 -2.06 10.23
C ALA A 16 4.08 -2.10 10.12
N VAL A 17 4.64 -1.38 9.16
CA VAL A 17 6.08 -1.30 8.90
C VAL A 17 6.50 0.17 8.83
N THR A 18 7.59 0.52 9.50
CA THR A 18 8.17 1.89 9.52
C THR A 18 9.61 1.81 9.04
N TYR A 19 10.05 2.77 8.23
CA TYR A 19 11.35 2.83 7.54
C TYR A 19 11.58 1.69 6.56
N SER A 20 11.25 1.89 5.29
CA SER A 20 11.50 0.80 4.36
C SER A 20 11.63 1.20 2.91
N SER A 21 12.86 1.05 2.40
CA SER A 21 13.13 0.37 1.14
C SER A 21 12.59 -1.08 1.23
N PHE A 22 11.28 -1.23 1.39
CA PHE A 22 10.67 -2.52 1.66
C PHE A 22 10.65 -3.31 0.38
N ASP A 23 11.30 -4.46 0.41
CA ASP A 23 11.23 -5.36 -0.70
C ASP A 23 9.99 -6.24 -0.59
N PHE A 24 9.01 -5.98 -1.47
CA PHE A 24 7.83 -6.84 -1.64
C PHE A 24 8.12 -8.05 -2.52
N SER A 25 9.36 -8.22 -3.02
CA SER A 25 9.76 -9.45 -3.70
C SER A 25 9.63 -10.65 -2.76
N GLY A 26 9.04 -11.73 -3.27
CA GLY A 26 8.79 -12.94 -2.48
C GLY A 26 7.69 -12.79 -1.41
N MET A 27 6.88 -11.73 -1.45
CA MET A 27 5.70 -11.61 -0.59
C MET A 27 4.75 -12.81 -0.83
N PRO A 28 4.42 -13.61 0.21
CA PRO A 28 3.45 -14.69 0.10
C PRO A 28 2.05 -14.13 -0.09
N GLU A 29 1.11 -15.00 -0.41
CA GLU A 29 -0.31 -14.65 -0.35
C GLU A 29 -0.71 -14.45 1.13
N MET A 30 -1.41 -13.34 1.40
CA MET A 30 -1.78 -12.86 2.72
C MET A 30 -3.30 -12.76 2.80
N ASP A 31 -3.97 -13.92 2.76
CA ASP A 31 -5.44 -14.02 2.70
C ASP A 31 -6.15 -13.39 3.90
N SER A 32 -5.47 -13.32 5.05
CA SER A 32 -6.04 -12.77 6.28
C SER A 32 -5.77 -11.27 6.46
N LEU A 33 -4.88 -10.67 5.66
CA LEU A 33 -4.42 -9.30 5.87
C LEU A 33 -5.48 -8.29 5.42
N THR A 34 -6.07 -7.60 6.40
CA THR A 34 -7.12 -6.60 6.16
C THR A 34 -6.64 -5.17 6.30
N ARG A 35 -5.51 -4.94 7.00
CA ARG A 35 -4.95 -3.62 7.24
C ARG A 35 -3.45 -3.58 7.00
N LEU A 36 -3.01 -2.63 6.16
CA LEU A 36 -1.61 -2.38 5.86
C LEU A 36 -1.27 -0.92 6.18
N SER A 37 -0.25 -0.70 7.01
CA SER A 37 0.30 0.62 7.28
C SER A 37 1.78 0.65 6.97
N LEU A 38 2.17 1.43 5.98
CA LEU A 38 3.57 1.67 5.63
C LEU A 38 3.92 3.12 5.96
N ALA A 39 4.94 3.31 6.77
CA ALA A 39 5.44 4.62 7.14
C ALA A 39 6.87 4.82 6.62
N GLN A 40 7.14 6.06 6.22
CA GLN A 40 8.39 6.47 5.58
C GLN A 40 8.65 5.72 4.27
N CYS A 41 7.61 5.66 3.44
CA CYS A 41 7.69 5.19 2.06
C CYS A 41 8.51 6.15 1.19
N SER A 42 9.20 5.59 0.19
CA SER A 42 9.77 6.33 -0.94
C SER A 42 8.82 6.31 -2.14
N ALA A 43 9.10 7.13 -3.15
CA ALA A 43 8.34 7.14 -4.41
C ALA A 43 8.33 5.78 -5.14
N GLU A 44 9.29 4.89 -4.86
CA GLU A 44 9.40 3.57 -5.48
C GLU A 44 8.31 2.57 -5.06
N ILE A 45 7.53 2.91 -4.01
CA ILE A 45 6.43 2.05 -3.52
C ILE A 45 5.37 1.77 -4.60
N ALA A 46 5.24 2.63 -5.62
CA ALA A 46 4.31 2.46 -6.72
C ALA A 46 4.42 1.08 -7.40
N GLY A 47 5.64 0.59 -7.62
CA GLY A 47 5.87 -0.74 -8.22
C GLY A 47 5.42 -1.87 -7.29
N SER A 48 5.53 -1.67 -5.98
CA SER A 48 5.13 -2.64 -4.98
C SER A 48 3.62 -2.72 -4.77
N LEU A 49 2.87 -1.65 -5.08
CA LEU A 49 1.41 -1.65 -4.96
C LEU A 49 0.76 -2.73 -5.82
N VAL A 50 1.34 -3.05 -6.99
CA VAL A 50 0.86 -4.16 -7.85
C VAL A 50 1.03 -5.50 -7.15
N THR A 51 2.17 -5.70 -6.49
CA THR A 51 2.41 -6.92 -5.71
C THR A 51 1.44 -7.02 -4.54
N ILE A 52 1.23 -5.92 -3.80
CA ILE A 52 0.32 -5.89 -2.65
C ILE A 52 -1.12 -6.18 -3.11
N SER A 53 -1.59 -5.55 -4.21
CA SER A 53 -2.95 -5.76 -4.71
C SER A 53 -3.21 -7.22 -5.09
N ASN A 54 -2.19 -7.90 -5.63
CA ASN A 54 -2.30 -9.29 -6.04
C ASN A 54 -2.14 -10.29 -4.88
N ARG A 55 -1.48 -9.90 -3.80
CA ARG A 55 -1.16 -10.80 -2.67
C ARG A 55 -2.04 -10.58 -1.43
N CYS A 56 -2.81 -9.49 -1.37
CA CYS A 56 -3.67 -9.14 -0.23
C CYS A 56 -5.13 -8.99 -0.68
N PRO A 57 -5.82 -10.08 -1.05
CA PRO A 57 -7.17 -9.99 -1.63
C PRO A 57 -8.23 -9.43 -0.67
N GLN A 58 -8.01 -9.53 0.64
CA GLN A 58 -8.90 -9.05 1.69
C GLN A 58 -8.51 -7.67 2.26
N LEU A 59 -7.55 -6.98 1.64
CA LEU A 59 -7.09 -5.70 2.15
C LEU A 59 -8.23 -4.67 2.09
N ALA A 60 -8.64 -4.18 3.25
CA ALA A 60 -9.76 -3.24 3.40
C ALA A 60 -9.30 -1.83 3.76
N ALA A 61 -8.17 -1.70 4.48
CA ALA A 61 -7.60 -0.41 4.82
C ALA A 61 -6.11 -0.33 4.50
N MET A 62 -5.71 0.79 3.90
CA MET A 62 -4.33 1.08 3.54
C MET A 62 -3.92 2.46 4.05
N LYS A 63 -2.76 2.54 4.71
CA LYS A 63 -2.12 3.79 5.09
C LYS A 63 -0.70 3.84 4.53
N LEU A 64 -0.38 4.87 3.76
CA LEU A 64 0.96 5.15 3.24
C LEU A 64 1.40 6.53 3.69
N SER A 65 2.49 6.61 4.45
CA SER A 65 3.12 7.86 4.86
C SER A 65 4.50 7.94 4.24
N PHE A 66 4.78 9.01 3.50
CA PHE A 66 6.04 9.21 2.78
C PHE A 66 6.98 10.10 3.58
N THR A 67 8.29 9.96 3.36
CA THR A 67 9.28 10.89 3.90
C THR A 67 9.29 12.19 3.09
N THR A 68 9.18 13.32 3.76
CA THR A 68 9.13 14.67 3.15
C THR A 68 10.52 15.32 3.01
N ASN A 69 11.61 14.56 3.16
CA ASN A 69 12.97 15.09 3.28
C ASN A 69 13.71 15.28 1.94
N ASP A 70 13.16 14.81 0.82
CA ASP A 70 13.65 15.18 -0.52
C ASP A 70 12.71 16.21 -1.14
N GLU A 71 13.27 17.30 -1.67
CA GLU A 71 12.57 18.44 -2.26
C GLU A 71 11.61 18.08 -3.42
N THR A 72 11.71 16.85 -3.93
CA THR A 72 10.69 16.22 -4.76
C THR A 72 9.62 15.62 -3.86
N VAL A 73 8.50 16.32 -3.69
CA VAL A 73 7.28 15.68 -3.20
C VAL A 73 7.07 14.40 -4.00
N SER A 74 7.16 13.24 -3.33
CA SER A 74 7.07 11.94 -3.99
C SER A 74 5.72 11.88 -4.71
N GLN A 75 5.75 11.99 -6.04
CA GLN A 75 4.55 11.77 -6.83
C GLN A 75 4.26 10.27 -6.78
N LEU A 76 3.21 9.89 -6.06
CA LEU A 76 2.72 8.53 -6.06
C LEU A 76 1.94 8.33 -7.37
N THR A 77 2.58 7.65 -8.32
CA THR A 77 1.92 7.23 -9.55
C THR A 77 1.31 5.86 -9.32
N LEU A 78 -0.02 5.78 -9.29
CA LEU A 78 -0.69 4.49 -9.26
C LEU A 78 -0.71 3.90 -10.68
N PRO A 79 -0.49 2.60 -10.85
CA PRO A 79 -0.49 1.99 -12.18
C PRO A 79 -1.90 2.11 -12.82
N PRO A 80 -2.02 2.63 -14.05
CA PRO A 80 -3.30 2.96 -14.68
C PRO A 80 -4.16 1.74 -15.04
N THR A 81 -3.60 0.53 -15.03
CA THR A 81 -4.31 -0.70 -15.37
C THR A 81 -3.77 -1.88 -14.55
N GLY A 82 -4.65 -2.64 -13.89
CA GLY A 82 -4.32 -3.92 -13.23
C GLY A 82 -3.94 -3.85 -11.76
N CYS A 83 -3.74 -2.65 -11.19
CA CYS A 83 -3.49 -2.45 -9.76
C CYS A 83 -4.80 -2.04 -9.09
N LEU A 84 -5.67 -3.03 -8.88
CA LEU A 84 -6.98 -2.83 -8.27
C LEU A 84 -6.92 -3.30 -6.82
N PHE A 85 -7.33 -2.43 -5.91
CA PHE A 85 -7.61 -2.77 -4.53
C PHE A 85 -9.13 -2.91 -4.36
N PRO A 86 -9.72 -4.03 -4.80
CA PRO A 86 -11.18 -4.15 -4.93
C PRO A 86 -11.91 -4.12 -3.60
N ALA A 87 -11.22 -4.45 -2.50
CA ALA A 87 -11.78 -4.49 -1.15
C ALA A 87 -11.44 -3.26 -0.31
N VAL A 88 -10.51 -2.38 -0.75
CA VAL A 88 -10.10 -1.23 0.05
C VAL A 88 -11.20 -0.17 0.06
N THR A 89 -11.68 0.13 1.26
CA THR A 89 -12.69 1.16 1.56
C THR A 89 -12.06 2.38 2.22
N ASP A 90 -10.90 2.20 2.87
CA ASP A 90 -10.24 3.22 3.67
C ASP A 90 -8.80 3.42 3.20
N LEU A 91 -8.49 4.61 2.69
CA LEU A 91 -7.16 4.98 2.21
C LEU A 91 -6.68 6.25 2.90
N ILE A 92 -5.51 6.18 3.52
CA ILE A 92 -4.82 7.33 4.10
C ILE A 92 -3.48 7.52 3.40
N LEU A 93 -3.28 8.69 2.79
CA LEU A 93 -2.01 9.08 2.18
C LEU A 93 -1.45 10.31 2.91
N SER A 94 -0.14 10.40 3.12
CA SER A 94 0.47 11.56 3.77
C SER A 94 1.89 11.80 3.27
N GLY A 95 2.22 13.04 2.95
CA GLY A 95 3.57 13.42 2.51
C GLY A 95 3.85 13.08 1.04
N CYS A 96 2.82 12.89 0.22
CA CYS A 96 2.95 12.61 -1.22
C CYS A 96 1.96 13.43 -2.05
N ARG A 97 2.29 13.62 -3.34
CA ARG A 97 1.32 14.09 -4.33
C ARG A 97 0.74 12.88 -5.04
N VAL A 98 -0.57 12.83 -5.17
CA VAL A 98 -1.25 11.76 -5.91
C VAL A 98 -2.21 12.37 -6.92
N ASP A 99 -2.31 11.74 -8.09
CA ASP A 99 -3.37 12.06 -9.03
C ASP A 99 -4.69 11.45 -8.56
N MET A 100 -5.68 12.31 -8.29
CA MET A 100 -7.01 11.88 -7.84
C MET A 100 -7.74 11.04 -8.91
N GLY A 101 -7.44 11.24 -10.20
CA GLY A 101 -7.98 10.40 -11.27
C GLY A 101 -7.53 8.95 -11.13
N SER A 102 -6.24 8.76 -10.83
CA SER A 102 -5.64 7.45 -10.58
C SER A 102 -6.20 6.77 -9.32
N ILE A 103 -6.52 7.53 -8.26
CA ILE A 103 -7.15 6.99 -7.04
C ILE A 103 -8.50 6.34 -7.34
N ALA A 104 -9.36 7.03 -8.10
CA ALA A 104 -10.68 6.52 -8.44
C ALA A 104 -10.62 5.22 -9.25
N GLN A 105 -9.57 5.04 -10.07
CA GLN A 105 -9.36 3.83 -10.87
C GLN A 105 -8.81 2.66 -10.03
N SER A 106 -7.87 2.93 -9.12
CA SER A 106 -7.23 1.88 -8.32
C SER A 106 -8.09 1.41 -7.13
N PHE A 107 -8.97 2.26 -6.62
CA PHE A 107 -9.78 2.00 -5.42
C PHE A 107 -11.29 2.14 -5.70
N PRO A 108 -11.90 1.20 -6.45
CA PRO A 108 -13.29 1.34 -6.94
C PRO A 108 -14.36 1.30 -5.83
N ARG A 109 -13.99 0.90 -4.60
CA ARG A 109 -14.88 0.84 -3.43
C ARG A 109 -14.51 1.82 -2.34
N LEU A 110 -13.66 2.80 -2.63
CA LEU A 110 -13.19 3.76 -1.63
C LEU A 110 -14.36 4.61 -1.10
N THR A 111 -14.56 4.58 0.21
CA THR A 111 -15.59 5.38 0.91
C THR A 111 -14.96 6.41 1.84
N HIS A 112 -13.75 6.16 2.34
CA HIS A 112 -12.99 7.10 3.15
C HIS A 112 -11.61 7.34 2.54
N PHE A 113 -11.33 8.61 2.27
CA PHE A 113 -10.03 9.09 1.82
C PHE A 113 -9.55 10.17 2.76
N GLY A 114 -8.32 10.05 3.26
CA GLY A 114 -7.74 10.97 4.22
C GLY A 114 -6.28 11.32 3.95
N GLY A 115 -5.91 12.55 4.31
CA GLY A 115 -4.55 13.07 4.22
C GLY A 115 -4.14 13.56 2.83
N VAL A 116 -3.08 14.36 2.81
CA VAL A 116 -2.27 14.82 1.65
C VAL A 116 -0.89 15.19 2.16
#